data_AF-A0A4R2H122-F1
#
_entry.id   AF-A0A4R2H122-F1
#
_cell.length_a   1.000
_cell.length_b   1.000
_cell.length_c   1.000
_cell.angle_alpha   90.00
_cell.angle_beta   90.00
_cell.angle_gamma   90.00
#
_symmetry.space_group_name_H-M   'P 1'
#
loop_
_entity.id
_entity.type
_entity.pdbx_description
1 polymer ?
#
loop_
_entity_poly.entity_id
_entity_poly.type
_entity_poly.pdbx_seq_one_letter_code
_entity_poly.pdbx_strand_id
1 'polypeptide(L)' 'MTRRKRKFFGSIGMLVFVMVYALIVMVIAQGRIQEAGKTAQFVFFLLAGVGWVLPVMPLIKWMERADD' A
#
# COMPACT_ATOMS: atom_id res chain seq x y z
N MET A 1 0.12 24.61 -4.15
CA MET A 1 -1.24 24.06 -3.89
C MET A 1 -1.52 24.22 -2.41
N THR A 2 -2.66 24.77 -2.01
CA THR A 2 -3.03 24.91 -0.59
C THR A 2 -3.07 23.54 0.08
N ARG A 3 -2.48 23.40 1.28
CA ARG A 3 -2.42 22.19 2.13
C ARG A 3 -3.70 21.33 2.15
N ARG A 4 -4.89 21.95 2.16
CA ARG A 4 -6.19 21.24 2.12
C ARG A 4 -6.40 20.44 0.83
N LYS A 5 -6.06 21.00 -0.34
CA LYS A 5 -6.18 20.29 -1.63
C LYS A 5 -5.19 19.13 -1.71
N ARG A 6 -3.97 19.34 -1.22
CA ARG A 6 -2.92 18.32 -1.19
C ARG A 6 -3.27 17.13 -0.29
N LYS A 7 -3.91 17.38 0.86
CA LYS A 7 -4.49 16.33 1.71
C LYS A 7 -5.61 15.57 1.00
N PHE A 8 -6.54 16.25 0.33
CA PHE A 8 -7.65 15.58 -0.37
C PHE A 8 -7.17 14.62 -1.47
N PHE A 9 -6.29 15.09 -2.36
CA PHE A 9 -5.73 14.25 -3.42
C PHE A 9 -4.82 13.15 -2.88
N GLY A 10 -4.03 13.44 -1.85
CA GLY A 10 -3.19 12.43 -1.21
C GLY A 10 -4.01 11.31 -0.57
N SER A 11 -5.13 11.62 0.09
CA SER A 11 -6.03 10.61 0.66
C SER A 11 -6.66 9.73 -0.42
N ILE A 12 -7.10 10.32 -1.54
CA ILE A 12 -7.65 9.55 -2.66
C ILE A 12 -6.57 8.66 -3.28
N GLY A 13 -5.37 9.20 -3.51
CA GLY A 13 -4.24 8.44 -4.04
C GLY A 13 -3.86 7.26 -3.14
N MET A 14 -3.88 7.46 -1.81
CA MET A 14 -3.64 6.41 -0.84
C MET A 14 -4.71 5.31 -0.91
N LEU A 15 -5.99 5.68 -0.98
CA LEU A 15 -7.10 4.72 -1.11
C LEU A 15 -6.96 3.87 -2.38
N VAL A 16 -6.72 4.51 -3.52
CA VAL A 16 -6.54 3.82 -4.81
C VAL A 16 -5.31 2.92 -4.76
N PHE A 17 -4.20 3.40 -4.19
CA PHE A 17 -2.99 2.61 -4.02
C PHE A 17 -3.24 1.34 -3.19
N VAL A 18 -3.90 1.47 -2.04
CA VAL A 18 -4.21 0.33 -1.16
C VAL A 18 -5.12 -0.67 -1.87
N MET A 19 -6.14 -0.19 -2.60
CA MET A 19 -7.03 -1.06 -3.38
C MET A 19 -6.27 -1.86 -4.43
N VAL A 20 -5.46 -1.18 -5.27
CA VAL A 20 -4.70 -1.84 -6.33
C VAL A 20 -3.66 -2.81 -5.75
N TYR A 21 -2.98 -2.40 -4.67
CA TYR A 21 -2.01 -3.24 -3.99
C TYR A 21 -2.64 -4.52 -3.43
N ALA A 22 -3.79 -4.41 -2.75
CA ALA A 22 -4.51 -5.56 -2.21
C ALA A 22 -4.94 -6.55 -3.31
N LEU A 23 -5.39 -6.04 -4.47
CA LEU A 23 -5.73 -6.88 -5.63
C LEU A 23 -4.50 -7.62 -6.17
N ILE A 24 -3.36 -6.93 -6.31
CA ILE A 24 -2.10 -7.56 -6.75
C ILE A 24 -1.69 -8.67 -5.77
N VAL A 25 -1.72 -8.40 -4.48
CA VAL A 25 -1.39 -9.39 -3.43
C VAL A 25 -2.33 -10.59 -3.51
N MET A 26 -3.63 -10.38 -3.74
CA MET A 26 -4.61 -11.46 -3.90
C MET A 26 -4.33 -12.33 -5.12
N VAL A 27 -4.02 -11.73 -6.26
CA VAL A 27 -3.70 -12.47 -7.50
C VAL A 27 -2.46 -13.34 -7.29
N ILE A 28 -1.42 -12.79 -6.68
CA ILE A 28 -0.19 -13.54 -6.37
C ILE A 28 -0.47 -14.65 -5.35
N ALA A 29 -1.27 -14.33 -4.32
CA ALA A 29 -1.62 -15.27 -3.26
C ALA A 29 -2.39 -16.47 -3.80
N GLN A 30 -3.43 -16.24 -4.60
CA GLN A 30 -4.23 -17.30 -5.21
C GLN A 30 -3.45 -18.11 -6.25
N GLY A 31 -2.56 -17.49 -7.01
CA GLY A 31 -1.83 -18.18 -8.09
C GLY A 31 -0.78 -19.17 -7.58
N ARG A 32 0.19 -18.69 -6.79
CA ARG A 32 1.40 -19.49 -6.47
C ARG A 32 1.57 -19.83 -4.99
N ILE A 33 0.96 -19.04 -4.11
CA ILE A 33 1.17 -19.14 -2.67
C ILE A 33 0.12 -20.04 -2.01
N GLN A 34 -1.07 -20.18 -2.60
CA GLN A 34 -2.08 -21.17 -2.20
C GLN A 34 -1.59 -22.61 -2.34
N GLU A 35 -0.85 -22.93 -3.41
CA GLU A 35 -0.24 -24.24 -3.62
C GLU A 35 1.03 -24.47 -2.79
N ALA A 36 1.62 -23.40 -2.25
CA ALA A 36 2.79 -23.48 -1.39
C ALA A 36 2.42 -23.84 0.06
N GLY A 37 3.40 -24.36 0.81
CA GLY A 37 3.20 -24.71 2.22
C GLY A 37 2.79 -23.53 3.11
N LYS A 38 2.14 -23.80 4.24
CA LYS A 38 1.62 -22.78 5.18
C LYS A 38 2.66 -21.74 5.61
N THR A 39 3.94 -22.12 5.72
CA THR A 39 5.04 -21.20 6.03
C THR A 39 5.26 -20.15 4.94
N ALA A 40 5.16 -20.53 3.67
CA ALA A 40 5.30 -19.61 2.55
C ALA A 40 4.13 -18.61 2.48
N GLN A 41 2.91 -19.08 2.76
CA GLN A 41 1.74 -18.20 2.92
C GLN A 41 1.97 -17.18 4.04
N PHE A 42 2.39 -17.64 5.22
CA PHE A 42 2.63 -16.76 6.36
C PHE A 42 3.68 -15.68 6.05
N VAL A 43 4.84 -16.08 5.51
CA VAL A 43 5.91 -15.13 5.16
C VAL A 43 5.46 -14.18 4.07
N PHE A 44 4.74 -14.66 3.05
CA PHE A 44 4.22 -13.81 1.99
C PHE A 44 3.25 -12.75 2.51
N PHE A 45 2.25 -13.14 3.32
CA PHE A 45 1.30 -12.19 3.89
C PHE A 45 1.95 -11.23 4.88
N LEU A 46 2.96 -11.66 5.64
CA LEU A 46 3.76 -10.79 6.50
C LEU A 46 4.49 -9.72 5.67
N LEU A 47 5.20 -10.14 4.62
CA LEU A 47 5.94 -9.22 3.76
C LEU A 47 5.02 -8.32 2.94
N ALA A 48 3.90 -8.83 2.45
CA ALA A 48 2.88 -8.03 1.76
C ALA A 48 2.25 -7.00 2.72
N GLY A 49 1.97 -7.41 3.96
CA GLY A 49 1.41 -6.54 5.01
C GLY A 49 2.37 -5.45 5.49
N VAL A 50 3.69 -5.65 5.40
CA VAL A 50 4.68 -4.62 5.76
C VAL A 50 5.14 -3.83 4.53
N GLY A 51 5.17 -4.46 3.35
CA GLY A 51 5.74 -3.91 2.13
C GLY A 51 5.00 -2.67 1.60
N TRP A 52 3.69 -2.57 1.81
CA TRP A 52 2.90 -1.40 1.38
C TRP A 52 3.19 -0.13 2.19
N VAL A 53 3.84 -0.23 3.35
CA VAL A 53 4.20 0.94 4.17
C VAL A 53 5.28 1.78 3.49
N LEU A 54 6.23 1.13 2.80
CA LEU A 54 7.32 1.81 2.08
C LEU A 54 6.84 2.84 1.06
N PRO A 55 5.92 2.52 0.12
CA PRO A 55 5.38 3.49 -0.82
C PRO A 55 4.41 4.51 -0.19
N VAL A 56 3.79 4.18 0.95
CA VAL A 56 2.88 5.09 1.66
C VAL A 56 3.61 6.21 2.39
N MET A 57 4.76 5.95 3.02
CA MET A 57 5.54 6.96 3.75
C MET A 57 5.83 8.25 2.95
N PRO A 58 6.38 8.20 1.71
CA PRO A 58 6.66 9.42 0.94
C PRO A 58 5.37 10.16 0.55
N LEU A 59 4.27 9.43 0.31
CA LEU A 59 2.97 10.03 0.01
C LEU A 59 2.43 10.83 1.22
N ILE A 60 2.49 10.25 2.43
CA ILE A 60 2.11 10.94 3.67
C ILE A 60 2.99 12.16 3.91
N LYS A 61 4.32 12.01 3.77
CA LYS A 61 5.27 13.13 3.93
C LYS A 61 4.96 14.28 2.97
N TRP A 62 4.58 13.97 1.73
CA TRP A 62 4.13 14.98 0.77
C TRP A 62 2.81 15.62 1.17
N MET A 63 1.86 14.87 1.73
CA MET A 63 0.61 15.43 2.25
C MET A 63 0.86 16.38 3.43
N GLU A 64 1.78 16.05 4.32
CA GLU A 64 2.02 16.79 5.56
C GLU A 64 2.93 18.02 5.41
N ARG A 65 3.76 18.07 4.37
CA ARG A 65 4.72 19.16 4.10
C ARG A 65 4.11 20.54 4.39
N ALA A 66 4.72 21.34 5.25
CA ALA A 66 4.26 22.70 5.48
C ALA A 66 4.39 23.51 4.18
N ASP A 67 3.39 24.32 3.88
CA ASP A 67 3.49 25.33 2.83
C ASP A 67 4.17 26.53 3.50
N ASP A 68 5.49 26.65 3.38
CA ASP A 68 6.23 27.86 3.76
C ASP A 68 5.94 29.00 2.77
#